data_AF-A0A539DQD7-F1
#
_entry.id   AF-A0A539DQD7-F1
#
_cell.length_a   1.000
_cell.length_b   1.000
_cell.length_c   1.000
_cell.angle_alpha   90.00
_cell.angle_beta   90.00
_cell.angle_gamma   90.00
#
_symmetry.space_group_name_H-M   'P 1'
#
loop_
_entity.id
_entity.type
_entity.pdbx_description
1 polymer ?
#
loop_
_entity_poly.entity_id
_entity_poly.type
_entity_poly.pdbx_seq_one_letter_code
_entity_poly.pdbx_strand_id
1 'polypeptide(L)'
;MTQHSRQKLYQTLLQLSIAVSVLSCGGDSAVKGDTTPPTVLTTTPANGAANVPVDGAIAVTFSEVMRAATLTSATFTVEGAVGAVSYSNGSAAFTPTADLLPNTTYTAAVDGSVTDTSGNALTTRYTWQFTTGTAGKRWGTAALLETDDGVGAVASVPQIVVDNSGNGLAVWQQSDGTRTPQRYGQPLYG
;
A
#
# COMPACT_ATOMS: atom_id res chain seq x y z
N MET A 1 -48.69 -14.44 -89.83
CA MET A 1 -48.20 -15.48 -88.90
C MET A 1 -46.79 -15.11 -88.48
N THR A 2 -46.67 -14.65 -87.25
CA THR A 2 -45.57 -14.97 -86.33
C THR A 2 -44.16 -14.58 -86.78
N GLN A 3 -43.82 -13.31 -86.52
CA GLN A 3 -42.54 -13.02 -85.87
C GLN A 3 -42.37 -13.99 -84.70
N HIS A 4 -41.23 -14.66 -84.58
CA HIS A 4 -40.58 -15.05 -83.32
C HIS A 4 -39.38 -15.94 -83.72
N SER A 5 -38.17 -15.38 -83.73
CA SER A 5 -37.09 -15.89 -82.86
C SER A 5 -35.75 -15.26 -83.23
N ARG A 6 -35.50 -14.14 -82.56
CA ARG A 6 -34.22 -13.81 -81.91
C ARG A 6 -32.98 -13.67 -82.79
N GLN A 7 -32.92 -12.66 -83.66
CA GLN A 7 -31.75 -11.77 -83.79
C GLN A 7 -32.19 -10.40 -84.30
N LYS A 8 -32.14 -9.36 -83.44
CA LYS A 8 -31.86 -7.94 -83.74
C LYS A 8 -32.08 -7.07 -82.50
N LEU A 9 -31.03 -6.33 -82.13
CA LEU A 9 -31.00 -4.97 -81.56
C LEU A 9 -31.53 -4.80 -80.11
N TYR A 10 -30.69 -4.51 -79.11
CA TYR A 10 -30.15 -3.16 -78.81
C TYR A 10 -31.16 -2.04 -79.07
N GLN A 11 -31.86 -1.56 -78.04
CA GLN A 11 -31.99 -0.13 -77.72
C GLN A 11 -32.81 0.13 -76.44
N THR A 12 -32.13 0.73 -75.45
CA THR A 12 -32.55 1.83 -74.58
C THR A 12 -33.77 1.67 -73.66
N LEU A 13 -33.53 1.55 -72.34
CA LEU A 13 -34.39 2.18 -71.32
C LEU A 13 -33.55 2.58 -70.10
N LEU A 14 -33.47 3.91 -69.95
CA LEU A 14 -32.93 4.69 -68.85
C LEU A 14 -33.45 4.19 -67.49
N GLN A 15 -32.62 3.52 -66.69
CA GLN A 15 -32.94 3.27 -65.28
C GLN A 15 -32.18 4.27 -64.39
N LEU A 16 -32.94 5.32 -64.09
CA LEU A 16 -32.91 6.21 -62.94
C LEU A 16 -31.94 5.78 -61.82
N SER A 17 -30.82 6.49 -61.74
CA SER A 17 -29.86 6.42 -60.63
C SER A 17 -30.47 7.02 -59.36
N ILE A 18 -30.93 6.17 -58.44
CA ILE A 18 -31.17 6.58 -57.05
C ILE A 18 -29.90 6.26 -56.27
N ALA A 19 -29.06 7.29 -56.05
CA ALA A 19 -28.05 7.25 -55.03
C ALA A 19 -28.75 7.32 -53.66
N VAL A 20 -28.94 6.18 -53.01
CA VAL A 20 -29.26 6.17 -51.58
C VAL A 20 -27.95 6.40 -50.83
N SER A 21 -27.62 7.67 -50.61
CA SER A 21 -26.60 8.07 -49.65
C SER A 21 -27.12 7.76 -48.25
N VAL A 22 -26.85 6.56 -47.75
CA VAL A 22 -26.93 6.32 -46.31
C VAL A 22 -25.79 7.07 -45.65
N LEU A 23 -26.03 8.34 -45.34
CA LEU A 23 -25.32 9.03 -44.28
C LEU A 23 -25.81 8.43 -42.96
N SER A 24 -25.46 7.17 -42.70
CA SER A 24 -25.45 6.68 -41.33
C SER A 24 -24.24 7.35 -40.69
N CYS A 25 -24.48 8.49 -40.05
CA CYS A 25 -23.65 8.85 -38.91
C CYS A 25 -23.92 7.75 -37.88
N GLY A 26 -23.16 6.65 -38.00
CA GLY A 26 -22.93 5.73 -36.91
C GLY A 26 -22.26 6.55 -35.82
N GLY A 27 -23.08 7.24 -35.02
CA GLY A 27 -22.71 7.69 -33.70
C GLY A 27 -22.53 6.42 -32.88
N ASP A 28 -21.43 5.72 -33.15
CA ASP A 28 -20.72 4.98 -32.12
C ASP A 28 -20.43 6.05 -31.07
N SER A 29 -21.37 6.16 -30.13
CA SER A 29 -21.16 6.93 -28.92
C SER A 29 -19.98 6.22 -28.28
N ALA A 30 -18.77 6.67 -28.62
CA ALA A 30 -17.56 6.33 -27.92
C ALA A 30 -17.94 6.54 -26.47
N VAL A 31 -18.19 5.43 -25.77
CA VAL A 31 -18.24 5.41 -24.31
C VAL A 31 -16.95 6.10 -23.97
N LYS A 32 -17.03 7.36 -23.52
CA LYS A 32 -15.85 8.11 -23.15
C LYS A 32 -15.37 7.41 -21.89
N GLY A 33 -14.59 6.36 -22.12
CA GLY A 33 -13.93 5.62 -21.07
C GLY A 33 -13.19 6.63 -20.23
N ASP A 34 -13.11 6.34 -18.95
CA ASP A 34 -12.28 7.12 -18.08
C ASP A 34 -10.85 7.13 -18.65
N THR A 35 -10.35 8.35 -18.90
CA THR A 35 -9.04 8.63 -19.47
C THR A 35 -8.14 9.37 -18.48
N THR A 36 -8.55 9.47 -17.21
CA THR A 36 -7.81 10.22 -16.19
C THR A 36 -6.78 9.31 -15.57
N PRO A 37 -5.47 9.62 -15.64
CA PRO A 37 -4.47 8.84 -14.94
C PRO A 37 -4.64 8.92 -13.41
N PRO A 38 -4.41 7.82 -12.68
CA PRO A 38 -4.35 7.85 -11.22
C PRO A 38 -3.16 8.69 -10.74
N THR A 39 -3.28 9.24 -9.54
CA THR A 39 -2.22 9.96 -8.84
C THR A 39 -2.02 9.41 -7.44
N VAL A 40 -0.85 9.66 -6.83
CA VAL A 40 -0.58 9.33 -5.42
C VAL A 40 -1.07 10.49 -4.55
N LEU A 41 -1.97 10.19 -3.61
CA LEU A 41 -2.49 11.16 -2.64
C LEU A 41 -1.58 11.23 -1.40
N THR A 42 -1.26 10.08 -0.81
CA THR A 42 -0.47 10.00 0.41
C THR A 42 0.40 8.74 0.44
N THR A 43 1.49 8.80 1.21
CA THR A 43 2.29 7.64 1.58
C THR A 43 2.39 7.52 3.08
N THR A 44 2.52 6.29 3.55
CA THR A 44 2.94 5.96 4.92
C THR A 44 4.15 5.06 4.81
N PRO A 45 5.30 5.39 5.42
CA PRO A 45 5.60 6.69 6.02
C PRO A 45 5.49 7.85 5.02
N ALA A 46 5.30 9.06 5.53
CA ALA A 46 5.38 10.26 4.71
C ALA A 46 6.80 10.41 4.14
N ASN A 47 6.94 11.06 2.98
CA ASN A 47 8.26 11.31 2.40
C ASN A 47 9.15 12.13 3.37
N GLY A 48 10.35 11.63 3.65
CA GLY A 48 11.28 12.21 4.61
C GLY A 48 10.98 11.88 6.08
N ALA A 49 10.03 10.99 6.37
CA ALA A 49 9.75 10.60 7.75
C ALA A 49 10.99 9.97 8.42
N ALA A 50 11.21 10.33 9.69
CA ALA A 50 12.27 9.78 10.53
C ALA A 50 11.67 8.98 11.69
N ASN A 51 12.50 8.18 12.37
CA ASN A 51 12.08 7.34 13.50
C ASN A 51 10.91 6.39 13.16
N VAL A 52 10.87 5.90 11.92
CA VAL A 52 9.85 4.93 11.50
C VAL A 52 10.10 3.60 12.22
N PRO A 53 9.07 2.94 12.77
CA PRO A 53 9.22 1.60 13.34
C PRO A 53 9.79 0.60 12.33
N VAL A 54 10.67 -0.29 12.78
CA VAL A 54 11.29 -1.31 11.91
C VAL A 54 10.29 -2.35 11.38
N ASP A 55 9.15 -2.49 12.06
CA ASP A 55 7.96 -3.28 11.68
C ASP A 55 6.81 -2.39 11.14
N GLY A 56 7.13 -1.14 10.81
CA GLY A 56 6.17 -0.12 10.40
C GLY A 56 5.48 -0.42 9.08
N ALA A 57 4.24 0.05 8.95
CA ALA A 57 3.49 -0.08 7.71
C ALA A 57 4.09 0.78 6.59
N ILE A 58 4.27 0.18 5.41
CA ILE A 58 4.66 0.88 4.18
C ILE A 58 3.47 0.82 3.22
N ALA A 59 2.87 1.95 2.90
CA ALA A 59 1.66 2.03 2.11
C ALA A 59 1.59 3.31 1.25
N VAL A 60 0.78 3.24 0.21
CA VAL A 60 0.47 4.33 -0.71
C VAL A 60 -1.04 4.37 -0.93
N THR A 61 -1.63 5.56 -0.98
CA THR A 61 -3.05 5.79 -1.30
C THR A 61 -3.15 6.51 -2.63
N PHE A 62 -4.00 6.01 -3.53
CA PHE A 62 -4.19 6.56 -4.87
C PHE A 62 -5.45 7.43 -4.93
N SER A 63 -5.55 8.30 -5.94
CA SER A 63 -6.72 9.15 -6.19
C SER A 63 -7.96 8.40 -6.63
N GLU A 64 -7.81 7.13 -6.99
CA GLU A 64 -8.86 6.28 -7.53
C GLU A 64 -8.56 4.79 -7.33
N VAL A 65 -9.49 3.94 -7.77
CA VAL A 65 -9.35 2.49 -7.64
C VAL A 65 -8.37 1.96 -8.69
N MET A 66 -7.33 1.29 -8.20
CA MET A 66 -6.28 0.68 -8.99
C MET A 66 -6.65 -0.75 -9.40
N ARG A 67 -6.14 -1.20 -10.54
CA ARG A 67 -6.17 -2.60 -10.94
C ARG A 67 -5.19 -3.39 -10.08
N ALA A 68 -5.72 -4.11 -9.10
CA ALA A 68 -4.94 -4.88 -8.13
C ALA A 68 -3.87 -5.79 -8.78
N ALA A 69 -4.16 -6.40 -9.93
CA ALA A 69 -3.23 -7.28 -10.64
C ALA A 69 -1.94 -6.57 -11.12
N THR A 70 -1.95 -5.23 -11.23
CA THR A 70 -0.75 -4.45 -11.60
C THR A 70 0.10 -4.05 -10.40
N LEU A 71 -0.41 -4.20 -9.16
CA LEU A 71 0.28 -3.90 -7.92
C LEU A 71 0.88 -5.19 -7.35
N THR A 72 2.16 -5.40 -7.63
CA THR A 72 2.91 -6.61 -7.27
C THR A 72 4.23 -6.22 -6.61
N SER A 73 4.98 -7.19 -6.08
CA SER A 73 6.33 -6.94 -5.55
C SER A 73 7.35 -6.48 -6.61
N ALA A 74 7.01 -6.54 -7.90
CA ALA A 74 7.83 -6.00 -8.98
C ALA A 74 7.53 -4.52 -9.27
N THR A 75 6.31 -4.05 -8.98
CA THR A 75 5.85 -2.68 -9.28
C THR A 75 5.73 -1.81 -8.04
N PHE A 76 5.59 -2.37 -6.85
CA PHE A 76 5.75 -1.67 -5.58
C PHE A 76 6.92 -2.29 -4.82
N THR A 77 8.03 -1.56 -4.76
CA THR A 77 9.33 -2.01 -4.25
C THR A 77 9.81 -1.15 -3.10
N VAL A 78 10.55 -1.73 -2.17
CA VAL A 78 11.31 -1.04 -1.13
C VAL A 78 12.77 -1.50 -1.25
N GLU A 79 13.68 -0.58 -1.58
CA GLU A 79 15.10 -0.92 -1.78
C GLU A 79 15.71 -1.46 -0.49
N GLY A 80 16.41 -2.59 -0.56
CA GLY A 80 16.99 -3.24 0.62
C GLY A 80 16.00 -4.01 1.50
N ALA A 81 14.75 -4.18 1.07
CA ALA A 81 13.76 -5.03 1.74
C ALA A 81 13.01 -5.92 0.74
N VAL A 82 12.67 -7.14 1.17
CA VAL A 82 11.78 -8.05 0.44
C VAL A 82 10.45 -8.10 1.18
N GLY A 83 9.34 -8.13 0.44
CA GLY A 83 8.01 -8.04 1.02
C GLY A 83 6.90 -8.47 0.08
N ALA A 84 5.73 -8.71 0.68
CA ALA A 84 4.49 -8.96 -0.05
C ALA A 84 3.75 -7.65 -0.30
N VAL A 85 3.07 -7.56 -1.45
CA VAL A 85 2.22 -6.42 -1.78
C VAL A 85 0.76 -6.85 -1.70
N SER A 86 -0.04 -6.05 -1.01
CA SER A 86 -1.50 -6.21 -0.96
C SER A 86 -2.17 -4.92 -1.41
N TYR A 87 -3.40 -5.02 -1.91
CA TYR A 87 -4.19 -3.86 -2.33
C TYR A 87 -5.62 -4.00 -1.83
N SER A 88 -6.13 -2.95 -1.18
CA SER A 88 -7.53 -2.86 -0.76
C SER A 88 -7.94 -1.39 -0.60
N ASN A 89 -9.20 -1.08 -0.87
CA ASN A 89 -9.80 0.23 -0.58
C ASN A 89 -9.00 1.45 -1.09
N GLY A 90 -8.46 1.40 -2.32
CA GLY A 90 -7.69 2.54 -2.84
C GLY A 90 -6.22 2.60 -2.38
N SER A 91 -5.78 1.66 -1.52
CA SER A 91 -4.43 1.67 -0.95
C SER A 91 -3.68 0.37 -1.22
N ALA A 92 -2.41 0.50 -1.63
CA ALA A 92 -1.48 -0.61 -1.70
C ALA A 92 -0.55 -0.58 -0.48
N ALA A 93 -0.31 -1.74 0.12
CA ALA A 93 0.59 -1.91 1.24
C ALA A 93 1.70 -2.91 0.90
N PHE A 94 2.94 -2.56 1.22
CA PHE A 94 4.11 -3.42 1.19
C PHE A 94 4.39 -3.90 2.62
N THR A 95 4.38 -5.22 2.81
CA THR A 95 4.68 -5.87 4.09
C THR A 95 6.04 -6.55 3.98
N PRO A 96 7.10 -6.00 4.60
CA PRO A 96 8.40 -6.66 4.66
C PRO A 96 8.29 -8.08 5.22
N THR A 97 9.05 -9.04 4.68
CA THR A 97 9.11 -10.41 5.21
C THR A 97 9.96 -10.55 6.47
N ALA A 98 10.78 -9.54 6.75
CA ALA A 98 11.60 -9.40 7.94
C ALA A 98 11.61 -7.94 8.37
N ASP A 99 11.89 -7.70 9.66
CA ASP A 99 12.05 -6.35 10.18
C ASP A 99 13.09 -5.57 9.38
N LEU A 100 12.79 -4.30 9.14
CA LEU A 100 13.74 -3.38 8.52
C LEU A 100 14.96 -3.17 9.45
N LEU A 101 16.10 -2.86 8.87
CA LEU A 101 17.29 -2.54 9.65
C LEU A 101 17.07 -1.21 10.40
N PRO A 102 17.53 -1.09 11.66
CA PRO A 102 17.41 0.16 12.41
C PRO A 102 18.34 1.24 11.85
N ASN A 103 18.01 2.50 12.10
CA ASN A 103 18.77 3.68 11.66
C ASN A 103 19.16 3.65 10.17
N THR A 104 18.25 3.13 9.33
CA THR A 104 18.51 2.90 7.91
C THR A 104 17.50 3.68 7.06
N THR A 105 17.99 4.38 6.05
CA THR A 105 17.15 5.05 5.06
C THR A 105 16.72 4.07 3.99
N TYR A 106 15.41 3.97 3.78
CA TYR A 106 14.79 3.14 2.77
C TYR A 106 14.17 4.01 1.68
N THR A 107 14.32 3.58 0.42
CA THR A 107 13.63 4.17 -0.74
C THR A 107 12.51 3.24 -1.18
N ALA A 108 11.27 3.69 -1.03
CA ALA A 108 10.11 3.01 -1.54
C ALA A 108 9.66 3.62 -2.87
N ALA A 109 9.09 2.79 -3.74
CA ALA A 109 8.70 3.22 -5.07
C ALA A 109 7.52 2.43 -5.64
N VAL A 110 6.66 3.13 -6.35
CA VAL A 110 5.60 2.57 -7.19
C VAL A 110 5.91 2.89 -8.64
N ASP A 111 5.94 1.86 -9.48
CA ASP A 111 6.25 1.98 -10.89
C ASP A 111 5.16 2.74 -11.65
N GLY A 112 5.54 3.51 -12.68
CA GLY A 112 4.59 4.27 -13.50
C GLY A 112 3.65 3.39 -14.32
N SER A 113 3.95 2.11 -14.49
CA SER A 113 3.13 1.15 -15.25
C SER A 113 1.90 0.63 -14.53
N VAL A 114 1.74 0.89 -13.22
CA VAL A 114 0.52 0.49 -12.49
C VAL A 114 -0.69 1.25 -13.06
N THR A 115 -1.83 0.57 -13.21
CA THR A 115 -3.00 1.16 -13.87
C THR A 115 -4.22 1.18 -12.96
N ASP A 116 -5.13 2.12 -13.20
CA ASP A 116 -6.51 2.07 -12.70
C ASP A 116 -7.31 0.90 -13.31
N THR A 117 -8.59 0.75 -12.96
CA THR A 117 -9.48 -0.25 -13.55
C THR A 117 -9.81 0.00 -15.03
N SER A 118 -9.73 1.25 -15.47
CA SER A 118 -10.10 1.76 -16.80
C SER A 118 -8.99 1.57 -17.85
N GLY A 119 -7.73 1.35 -17.44
CA GLY A 119 -6.58 1.27 -18.34
C GLY A 119 -5.55 2.38 -18.19
N ASN A 120 -5.81 3.45 -17.43
CA ASN A 120 -4.89 4.57 -17.36
C ASN A 120 -3.75 4.27 -16.39
N ALA A 121 -2.52 4.50 -16.83
CA ALA A 121 -1.32 4.24 -16.04
C ALA A 121 -0.96 5.45 -15.16
N LEU A 122 -0.34 5.20 -14.00
CA LEU A 122 0.25 6.24 -13.14
C LEU A 122 1.26 7.12 -13.90
N THR A 123 1.83 6.59 -15.00
CA THR A 123 2.68 7.26 -16.00
C THR A 123 4.08 7.60 -15.49
N THR A 124 4.19 8.16 -14.29
CA THR A 124 5.46 8.53 -13.67
C THR A 124 5.71 7.65 -12.45
N ARG A 125 6.93 7.10 -12.34
CA ARG A 125 7.36 6.37 -11.14
C ARG A 125 7.32 7.32 -9.94
N TYR A 126 6.60 6.92 -8.91
CA TYR A 126 6.54 7.66 -7.65
C TYR A 126 7.54 7.07 -6.66
N THR A 127 8.42 7.89 -6.10
CA THR A 127 9.45 7.46 -5.14
C THR A 127 9.39 8.33 -3.88
N TRP A 128 9.54 7.71 -2.72
CA TRP A 128 9.68 8.41 -1.44
C TRP A 128 10.70 7.71 -0.55
N GLN A 129 11.26 8.48 0.37
CA GLN A 129 12.24 7.99 1.33
C GLN A 129 11.72 8.10 2.75
N PHE A 130 12.18 7.19 3.62
CA PHE A 130 11.96 7.27 5.05
C PHE A 130 13.13 6.63 5.78
N THR A 131 13.33 7.01 7.05
CA THR A 131 14.42 6.51 7.89
C THR A 131 13.84 5.80 9.10
N THR A 132 14.21 4.53 9.27
CA THR A 132 13.85 3.76 10.45
C THR A 132 14.53 4.33 11.69
N GLY A 133 13.84 4.25 12.83
CA GLY A 133 14.41 4.62 14.11
C GLY A 133 15.45 3.61 14.60
N THR A 134 15.89 3.80 15.84
CA THR A 134 16.53 2.72 16.59
C THR A 134 15.63 1.48 16.60
N ALA A 135 16.18 0.30 16.85
CA ALA A 135 15.40 -0.91 17.04
C ALA A 135 14.53 -0.75 18.30
N GLY A 136 13.41 -0.04 18.16
CA GLY A 136 12.43 0.21 19.19
C GLY A 136 11.62 -1.06 19.36
N LYS A 137 12.18 -2.00 20.13
CA LYS A 137 11.48 -3.21 20.49
C LYS A 137 10.22 -2.81 21.26
N ARG A 138 9.04 -3.21 20.76
CA ARG A 138 7.82 -3.15 21.58
C ARG A 138 8.07 -3.98 22.84
N TRP A 139 7.32 -3.65 23.90
CA TRP A 139 7.40 -4.32 25.20
C TRP A 139 7.57 -5.84 25.00
N GLY A 140 8.61 -6.41 25.62
CA GLY A 140 8.86 -7.85 25.53
C GLY A 140 7.67 -8.68 26.04
N THR A 141 7.73 -10.00 25.86
CA THR A 141 6.78 -10.92 26.51
C THR A 141 6.66 -10.57 27.99
N ALA A 142 5.43 -10.38 28.47
CA ALA A 142 5.19 -10.04 29.87
C ALA A 142 5.89 -11.06 30.77
N ALA A 143 6.91 -10.60 31.48
CA ALA A 143 7.64 -11.39 32.46
C ALA A 143 7.11 -11.05 33.85
N LEU A 144 6.89 -12.08 34.67
CA LEU A 144 6.61 -11.87 36.08
C LEU A 144 7.83 -11.22 36.74
N LEU A 145 7.60 -10.11 37.44
CA LEU A 145 8.65 -9.26 37.98
C LEU A 145 9.19 -9.77 39.33
N GLU A 146 8.35 -10.49 40.09
CA GLU A 146 8.74 -11.20 41.32
C GLU A 146 7.88 -12.45 41.52
N THR A 147 8.48 -13.49 42.10
CA THR A 147 7.80 -14.75 42.46
C THR A 147 7.48 -14.87 43.94
N ASP A 148 7.94 -13.93 44.76
CA ASP A 148 7.80 -14.01 46.22
C ASP A 148 6.45 -13.43 46.65
N ASP A 149 5.51 -14.31 47.01
CA ASP A 149 4.19 -13.97 47.57
C ASP A 149 4.15 -14.10 49.11
N GLY A 150 5.33 -14.22 49.73
CA GLY A 150 5.50 -14.36 51.17
C GLY A 150 5.01 -13.14 51.95
N VAL A 151 4.48 -13.37 53.15
CA VAL A 151 3.99 -12.30 54.02
C VAL A 151 5.14 -11.35 54.38
N GLY A 152 5.12 -10.14 53.81
CA GLY A 152 6.17 -9.12 53.99
C GLY A 152 7.01 -8.82 52.74
N ALA A 153 7.00 -9.71 51.75
CA ALA A 153 7.70 -9.57 50.46
C ALA A 153 6.78 -8.94 49.39
N VAL A 154 6.42 -7.67 49.57
CA VAL A 154 5.43 -7.02 48.69
C VAL A 154 6.12 -6.07 47.70
N ALA A 155 6.02 -6.32 46.39
CA ALA A 155 6.23 -5.27 45.40
C ALA A 155 5.13 -4.22 45.53
N SER A 156 5.58 -2.99 45.71
CA SER A 156 4.73 -1.81 45.83
C SER A 156 5.28 -0.71 44.94
N VAL A 157 4.40 0.23 44.57
CA VAL A 157 4.78 1.40 43.75
C VAL A 157 5.43 1.01 42.41
N PRO A 158 4.79 0.16 41.56
CA PRO A 158 5.30 -0.08 40.23
C PRO A 158 5.28 1.22 39.43
N GLN A 159 6.42 1.54 38.80
CA GLN A 159 6.59 2.65 37.87
C GLN A 159 7.17 2.13 36.57
N ILE A 160 6.80 2.76 35.46
CA ILE A 160 7.40 2.52 34.16
C ILE A 160 8.05 3.84 33.73
N VAL A 161 9.34 3.79 33.42
CA VAL A 161 10.06 4.91 32.82
C VAL A 161 10.36 4.55 31.38
N VAL A 162 10.07 5.47 30.47
CA VAL A 162 10.35 5.32 29.04
C VAL A 162 11.33 6.41 28.62
N ASP A 163 12.40 6.05 27.92
CA ASP A 163 13.33 7.04 27.35
C ASP A 163 12.79 7.64 26.03
N ASN A 164 13.49 8.65 25.49
CA ASN A 164 13.12 9.27 24.20
C ASN A 164 13.24 8.32 22.99
N SER A 165 13.81 7.13 23.19
CA SER A 165 13.94 6.07 22.19
C SER A 165 12.83 5.01 22.31
N GLY A 166 11.88 5.17 23.25
CA GLY A 166 10.79 4.24 23.49
C GLY A 166 11.14 3.06 24.40
N ASN A 167 12.31 3.07 25.03
CA ASN A 167 12.78 1.97 25.86
C ASN A 167 12.19 2.03 27.28
N GLY A 168 11.55 0.95 27.73
CA GLY A 168 10.93 0.85 29.05
C GLY A 168 11.83 0.22 30.12
N LEU A 169 11.84 0.81 31.31
CA LEU A 169 12.30 0.17 32.56
C LEU A 169 11.11 0.03 33.51
N ALA A 170 10.87 -1.18 34.00
CA ALA A 170 9.98 -1.39 35.14
C ALA A 170 10.77 -1.17 36.43
N VAL A 171 10.28 -0.32 37.32
CA VAL A 171 10.87 -0.03 38.64
C VAL A 171 9.82 -0.28 39.71
N TRP A 172 10.20 -0.94 40.80
CA TRP A 172 9.30 -1.20 41.93
C TRP A 172 10.05 -1.08 43.25
N GLN A 173 9.28 -0.93 44.33
CA GLN A 173 9.80 -1.02 45.69
C GLN A 173 9.45 -2.40 46.26
N GLN A 174 10.44 -3.11 46.78
CA GLN A 174 10.23 -4.38 47.47
C GLN A 174 10.47 -4.17 48.96
N SER A 175 9.51 -4.60 49.79
CA SER A 175 9.67 -4.71 51.24
C SER A 175 10.09 -6.12 51.61
N ASP A 176 10.85 -6.31 52.70
CA ASP A 176 11.11 -7.63 53.32
C ASP A 176 10.34 -7.81 54.65
N GLY A 177 9.39 -6.90 54.92
CA GLY A 177 8.60 -6.85 56.15
C GLY A 177 9.34 -6.32 57.38
N THR A 178 10.65 -6.02 57.30
CA THR A 178 11.45 -5.61 58.47
C THR A 178 12.37 -4.39 58.25
N ARG A 179 12.52 -3.91 57.01
CA ARG A 179 13.36 -2.74 56.66
C ARG A 179 12.68 -1.78 55.69
N THR A 180 13.30 -0.61 55.49
CA THR A 180 12.90 0.36 54.45
C THR A 180 12.93 -0.29 53.07
N PRO A 181 11.85 -0.19 52.27
CA PRO A 181 11.78 -0.81 50.95
C PRO A 181 12.96 -0.42 50.05
N GLN A 182 13.53 -1.39 49.35
CA GLN A 182 14.61 -1.17 48.38
C GLN A 182 14.01 -0.99 46.98
N ARG A 183 14.68 -0.21 46.12
CA ARG A 183 14.26 0.02 44.73
C ARG A 183 14.93 -0.98 43.82
N TYR A 184 14.13 -1.68 43.02
CA TYR A 184 14.57 -2.64 42.01
C TYR A 184 14.14 -2.20 40.61
N GLY A 185 14.89 -2.61 39.59
CA GLY A 185 14.61 -2.28 38.21
C GLY A 185 14.92 -3.43 37.27
N GLN A 186 14.04 -3.67 36.30
CA GLN A 186 14.22 -4.67 35.25
C GLN A 186 14.12 -3.99 33.88
N PRO A 187 15.14 -4.15 33.03
CA PRO A 187 15.03 -3.75 31.62
C PRO A 187 13.94 -4.54 30.91
N LEU A 188 13.05 -3.86 30.18
CA LEU A 188 11.93 -4.50 29.47
C LEU A 188 12.26 -4.88 28.01
N TYR A 189 13.55 -4.90 27.65
CA TYR A 189 14.00 -5.28 26.31
C TYR A 189 13.88 -6.79 26.10
N GLY A 190 13.26 -7.21 24.99
CA GLY A 190 13.24 -8.60 24.50
C GLY A 190 13.60 -8.68 23.03
#